data_AF-A0A957VP75-F1
#
_entry.id   AF-A0A957VP75-F1
#
_cell.length_a   1.000
_cell.length_b   1.000
_cell.length_c   1.000
_cell.angle_alpha   90.00
_cell.angle_beta   90.00
_cell.angle_gamma   90.00
#
_symmetry.space_group_name_H-M   'P 1'
#
loop_
_entity.id
_entity.type
_entity.pdbx_description
1 polymer ?
#
loop_
_entity_poly.entity_id
_entity_poly.type
_entity_poly.pdbx_seq_one_letter_code
_entity_poly.pdbx_strand_id
1 'polypeptide(L)' 'MDVLIVAKTRQGSRACIGAIDLATGRSLRLVAADAEHNEQAGHEYQVGEVWAVETEPPAQITAPHVENLVV' A
#
# COMPACT_ATOMS: atom_id res chain seq x y z
N MET A 1 -10.53 -5.42 3.41
CA MET A 1 -10.46 -4.27 4.33
C MET A 1 -10.61 -3.00 3.50
N ASP A 2 -11.35 -2.01 3.97
CA ASP A 2 -11.51 -0.74 3.25
C ASP A 2 -10.46 0.27 3.68
N VAL A 3 -9.76 0.87 2.71
CA VAL A 3 -8.68 1.81 2.95
C VAL A 3 -8.87 3.09 2.16
N LEU A 4 -8.56 4.23 2.79
CA LEU A 4 -8.48 5.53 2.12
C LEU A 4 -7.04 5.77 1.68
N ILE A 5 -6.83 6.04 0.38
CA ILE A 5 -5.52 6.40 -0.15
C ILE A 5 -5.19 7.84 0.24
N VAL A 6 -4.11 8.04 0.98
CA VAL A 6 -3.72 9.37 1.51
C VAL A 6 -2.40 9.89 0.98
N ALA A 7 -1.55 9.02 0.41
CA ALA A 7 -0.28 9.42 -0.17
C ALA A 7 0.09 8.54 -1.36
N LYS A 8 0.73 9.15 -2.36
CA LYS A 8 1.34 8.48 -3.51
C LYS A 8 2.68 9.15 -3.81
N THR A 9 3.77 8.42 -3.62
CA THR A 9 5.12 8.93 -3.85
C THR A 9 5.85 8.09 -4.89
N ARG A 10 6.70 8.74 -5.70
CA ARG A 10 7.47 8.05 -6.74
C ARG A 10 8.51 7.13 -6.11
N GLN A 11 8.51 5.84 -6.50
CA GLN A 11 9.50 4.85 -6.09
C GLN A 11 10.11 4.17 -7.33
N GLY A 12 11.12 4.80 -7.93
CA GLY A 12 11.69 4.32 -9.20
C GLY A 12 10.67 4.42 -10.34
N SER A 13 10.35 3.29 -10.97
CA SER A 13 9.26 3.14 -11.95
C SER A 13 7.88 2.97 -11.29
N ARG A 14 7.83 2.55 -10.02
CA ARG A 14 6.62 2.22 -9.26
C ARG A 14 6.13 3.41 -8.45
N ALA A 15 5.02 3.21 -7.73
CA ALA A 15 4.54 4.15 -6.73
C ALA A 15 4.47 3.50 -5.34
N CYS A 16 4.92 4.23 -4.33
CA CYS A 16 4.72 3.89 -2.92
C CYS A 16 3.41 4.53 -2.45
N ILE A 17 2.53 3.71 -1.87
CA ILE A 17 1.16 4.11 -1.54
C ILE A 17 0.96 4.09 -0.02
N GLY A 18 0.60 5.24 0.53
CA GLY A 18 0.17 5.38 1.91
C GLY A 18 -1.35 5.35 1.98
N ALA A 19 -1.89 4.58 2.90
CA ALA A 19 -3.33 4.44 3.12
C ALA A 19 -3.68 4.48 4.61
N ILE A 20 -4.96 4.73 4.91
CA ILE A 20 -5.52 4.62 6.26
C ILE A 20 -6.59 3.54 6.24
N ASP A 21 -6.49 2.56 7.13
CA ASP A 21 -7.57 1.61 7.42
C ASP A 21 -8.77 2.37 7.99
N LEU A 22 -9.91 2.32 7.31
CA LEU A 22 -11.12 3.05 7.71
C LEU A 22 -11.76 2.49 8.99
N ALA A 23 -11.51 1.22 9.34
CA ALA A 23 -12.04 0.62 10.55
C ALA A 23 -11.20 0.96 11.79
N THR A 24 -9.87 1.02 11.65
CA THR A 24 -8.96 1.19 12.81
C THR A 24 -8.24 2.53 12.87
N GLY A 25 -8.26 3.31 11.78
CA GLY A 25 -7.51 4.56 11.64
C GLY A 25 -6.00 4.37 11.53
N ARG A 26 -5.52 3.13 11.37
CA ARG A 26 -4.08 2.83 11.27
C ARG A 26 -3.52 3.28 9.93
N SER A 27 -2.33 3.88 9.98
CA SER A 27 -1.53 4.18 8.78
C SER A 27 -0.93 2.89 8.24
N LEU A 28 -1.01 2.73 6.93
CA LEU A 28 -0.58 1.57 6.17
C LEU A 28 0.26 2.00 4.98
N ARG A 29 1.20 1.14 4.57
CA ARG A 29 1.89 1.24 3.30
C ARG A 29 1.54 0.03 2.45
N LEU A 30 0.86 0.25 1.33
CA LEU A 30 0.44 -0.82 0.44
C LEU A 30 1.62 -1.26 -0.44
N VAL A 31 1.83 -2.57 -0.53
CA VAL A 31 2.88 -3.19 -1.33
C VAL A 31 2.21 -4.23 -2.22
N ALA A 32 2.28 -4.05 -3.54
CA ALA A 32 1.70 -5.02 -4.47
C ALA A 32 2.40 -6.39 -4.33
N ALA A 33 1.63 -7.47 -4.30
CA ALA A 33 2.13 -8.85 -4.20
C ALA A 33 3.08 -9.22 -5.36
N ASP A 34 2.88 -8.61 -6.53
CA ASP A 34 3.66 -8.82 -7.74
C ASP A 34 4.74 -7.74 -7.98
N ALA A 35 5.03 -6.89 -6.97
CA ALA A 35 5.90 -5.72 -7.11
C ALA A 35 7.33 -6.03 -7.62
N GLU A 36 7.81 -7.27 -7.49
CA GLU A 36 9.10 -7.68 -8.05
C GLU A 36 9.11 -7.70 -9.59
N HIS A 37 7.97 -8.00 -10.21
CA HIS A 37 7.82 -8.17 -11.67
C HIS A 37 6.93 -7.09 -12.31
N ASN A 38 6.17 -6.35 -11.50
CA ASN A 38 5.26 -5.31 -11.95
C ASN A 38 5.88 -3.91 -11.76
N GLU A 39 6.41 -3.36 -12.85
CA GLU A 39 6.98 -2.00 -12.85
C GLU A 39 5.93 -0.90 -12.68
N GLN A 40 4.64 -1.22 -12.90
CA GLN A 40 3.51 -0.31 -12.76
C GLN A 40 2.82 -0.43 -11.38
N ALA A 41 3.37 -1.22 -10.46
CA ALA A 41 2.79 -1.41 -9.14
C ALA A 41 2.51 -0.08 -8.42
N GLY A 42 1.29 0.08 -7.94
CA GLY A 42 0.81 1.23 -7.19
C GLY A 42 0.32 2.40 -8.05
N HIS A 43 0.41 2.34 -9.38
CA HIS A 43 -0.06 3.42 -10.25
C HIS A 43 -1.58 3.49 -10.37
N GLU A 44 -2.27 2.38 -10.10
CA GLU A 44 -3.73 2.24 -10.10
C GLU A 44 -4.42 3.09 -9.04
N TYR A 45 -3.77 3.34 -7.89
CA TYR A 45 -4.36 4.07 -6.78
C TYR A 45 -4.25 5.59 -6.97
N GLN A 46 -5.30 6.34 -6.60
CA GLN A 46 -5.26 7.80 -6.51
C GLN A 46 -5.59 8.29 -5.10
N VAL A 47 -4.94 9.38 -4.69
CA VAL A 47 -5.20 10.01 -3.38
C VAL A 47 -6.65 10.49 -3.31
N GLY A 48 -7.33 10.15 -2.21
CA GLY A 48 -8.74 10.44 -1.98
C GLY A 48 -9.68 9.29 -2.34
N GLU A 49 -9.20 8.26 -3.02
CA GLU A 49 -10.00 7.07 -3.33
C GLU A 49 -10.12 6.13 -2.12
N VAL A 50 -11.25 5.43 -2.05
CA VAL A 50 -11.47 4.33 -1.12
C VAL A 50 -11.42 3.02 -1.90
N TRP A 51 -10.59 2.09 -1.43
CA TRP A 51 -10.39 0.79 -2.04
C TRP A 51 -10.70 -0.32 -1.05
N ALA A 52 -11.44 -1.34 -1.51
CA ALA A 52 -11.55 -2.61 -0.81
C ALA A 52 -10.35 -3.48 -1.22
N VAL A 53 -9.48 -3.79 -0.27
CA VAL A 53 -8.27 -4.59 -0.49
C VAL A 53 -8.33 -5.90 0.27
N GLU A 54 -7.88 -6.97 -0.37
CA GLU A 54 -7.49 -8.20 0.32
C GLU A 54 -6.03 -8.04 0.76
N THR A 55 -5.72 -8.42 2.00
CA THR A 55 -4.40 -8.11 2.57
C THR A 55 -3.79 -9.31 3.23
N GLU A 56 -2.48 -9.47 3.06
CA GLU A 56 -1.67 -10.42 3.83
C GLU A 56 -0.58 -9.67 4.61
N PRO A 57 -0.28 -10.12 5.85
CA PRO A 57 0.87 -9.59 6.57
C PRO A 57 2.16 -9.91 5.79
N PRO A 58 3.10 -8.97 5.65
CA PRO A 58 4.34 -9.23 4.94
C PRO A 58 5.14 -10.34 5.63
N ALA A 59 5.76 -11.21 4.83
CA ALA A 59 6.55 -12.34 5.33
C ALA A 59 7.69 -11.90 6.27
N GLN A 60 8.22 -10.70 6.09
CA GLN A 60 9.21 -10.10 6.96
C GLN A 60 8.92 -8.61 7.18
N ILE A 61 8.74 -8.23 8.44
CA ILE A 61 8.64 -6.83 8.85
C ILE A 61 10.05 -6.33 9.19
N THR A 62 10.56 -5.39 8.39
CA THR A 62 11.88 -4.79 8.62
C THR A 62 11.72 -3.29 8.84
N ALA A 63 12.19 -2.78 9.98
CA ALA A 63 12.25 -1.35 10.23
C ALA A 63 13.06 -0.64 9.13
N PRO A 64 12.67 0.57 8.68
CA PRO A 64 11.65 1.44 9.29
C PRO A 64 10.20 1.15 8.86
N HIS A 65 9.96 0.25 7.90
CA HIS A 65 8.64 0.03 7.29
C HIS A 65 7.84 -1.05 8.00
N VAL A 66 7.45 -0.78 9.22
CA VAL A 66 6.61 -1.68 10.03
C VAL A 66 5.13 -1.61 9.67
N GLU A 67 4.76 -0.63 8.85
CA GLU A 67 3.41 -0.35 8.37
C GLU A 67 3.03 -1.06 7.05
N ASN A 68 3.90 -1.92 6.51
CA ASN A 68 3.65 -2.58 5.23
C ASN A 68 2.49 -3.59 5.31
N LEU A 69 1.63 -3.58 4.29
CA LEU A 69 0.65 -4.64 3.99
C LEU A 69 0.79 -5.04 2.53
N VAL A 70 0.77 -6.34 2.28
CA VAL A 70 0.77 -6.89 0.92
C VAL A 70 -0.66 -6.89 0.40
N VAL A 71 -0.86 -6.34 -0.81
CA VAL A 71 -2.15 -6.23 -1.52
C VAL A 71 -2.06 -6.74 -2.94
#